data_AF-A0A950IH32-F1
#
_entry.id   AF-A0A950IH32-F1
#
_cell.length_a   1.000
_cell.length_b   1.000
_cell.length_c   1.000
_cell.angle_alpha   90.00
_cell.angle_beta   90.00
_cell.angle_gamma   90.00
#
_symmetry.space_group_name_H-M   'P 1'
#
loop_
_entity.id
_entity.type
_entity.pdbx_description
1 polymer ?
#
loop_
_entity_poly.entity_id
_entity_poly.type
_entity_poly.pdbx_seq_one_letter_code
_entity_poly.pdbx_strand_id
1 'polypeptide(L)' 'MDSFLGEIRMFSGSFAPSGWALCSGQLLPIMQNQALYAVIGNTYGGNST' A
#
# COMPACT_ATOMS: atom_id res chain seq x y z
N MET A 1 8.87 8.31 -15.35
CA MET A 1 9.54 7.82 -14.14
C MET A 1 8.65 6.71 -13.62
N ASP A 2 9.08 5.46 -13.81
CA ASP A 2 8.28 4.30 -13.41
C ASP A 2 8.22 4.20 -11.89
N SER A 3 7.10 3.71 -11.37
CA SER A 3 6.90 3.42 -9.95
C SER A 3 6.82 1.91 -9.75
N PHE A 4 7.38 1.43 -8.65
CA PHE A 4 7.30 0.00 -8.28
C PHE A 4 6.12 -0.25 -7.34
N LEU A 5 5.52 -1.44 -7.42
CA LEU A 5 4.49 -1.85 -6.48
C LEU A 5 5.10 -1.97 -5.07
N GLY A 6 4.51 -1.29 -4.09
CA GLY A 6 5.03 -1.23 -2.72
C GLY A 6 6.05 -0.10 -2.48
N GLU A 7 6.32 0.76 -3.47
CA GLU A 7 7.14 1.96 -3.27
C GLU A 7 6.46 2.96 -2.31
N ILE A 8 7.26 3.60 -1.45
CA ILE A 8 6.82 4.72 -0.62
C ILE A 8 7.45 6.00 -1.18
N ARG A 9 6.61 7.01 -1.44
CA ARG A 9 7.05 8.31 -1.98
C ARG A 9 6.42 9.47 -1.21
N MET A 10 7.20 10.52 -0.98
CA MET A 10 6.68 11.77 -0.45
C MET A 10 5.69 12.40 -1.43
N PHE A 11 4.57 12.89 -0.93
CA PHE A 11 3.51 13.48 -1.73
C PHE A 11 2.96 14.73 -1.02
N SER A 12 2.76 15.82 -1.78
CA SER A 12 2.33 17.12 -1.24
C SER A 12 0.81 17.33 -1.26
N GLY A 13 0.05 16.42 -1.88
CA GLY A 13 -1.41 16.51 -1.91
C GLY A 13 -2.07 15.86 -0.69
N SER A 14 -3.36 16.14 -0.50
CA SER A 14 -4.15 15.69 0.65
C SER A 14 -4.94 14.40 0.43
N PHE A 15 -4.85 13.78 -0.76
CA PHE A 15 -5.57 12.57 -1.13
C PHE A 15 -4.63 11.57 -1.82
N ALA A 16 -4.92 10.27 -1.74
CA ALA A 16 -4.15 9.29 -2.49
C ALA A 16 -4.51 9.35 -3.99
N PRO A 17 -3.54 9.53 -4.91
CA PRO A 17 -3.79 9.35 -6.34
C PRO A 17 -4.24 7.91 -6.67
N SER A 18 -4.80 7.70 -7.85
CA SER A 18 -5.19 6.35 -8.30
C SER A 18 -3.99 5.40 -8.30
N GLY A 19 -4.18 4.20 -7.74
CA GLY A 19 -3.11 3.19 -7.58
C GLY A 19 -2.21 3.40 -6.37
N TRP A 20 -2.44 4.45 -5.57
CA TRP A 20 -1.71 4.73 -4.34
C TRP A 20 -2.64 4.66 -3.12
N ALA A 21 -2.03 4.51 -1.95
CA ALA A 21 -2.69 4.61 -0.66
C ALA A 21 -1.87 5.53 0.25
N LEU A 22 -2.53 6.28 1.12
CA LEU A 22 -1.84 7.04 2.17
C LEU A 22 -1.21 6.07 3.19
N CYS A 23 -0.01 6.38 3.69
CA CYS A 23 0.67 5.59 4.72
C CYS A 23 0.19 5.99 6.14
N SER A 24 -1.11 5.87 6.40
CA SER A 24 -1.79 6.31 7.63
C SER A 24 -2.08 5.18 8.64
N GLY A 25 -1.48 3.99 8.46
CA GLY A 25 -1.72 2.82 9.33
C GLY A 25 -3.08 2.13 9.11
N GLN A 26 -3.74 2.38 7.99
CA GLN A 26 -5.00 1.74 7.62
C GLN A 26 -4.82 0.28 7.16
N LEU A 27 -5.84 -0.55 7.37
CA LEU A 27 -5.88 -1.92 6.84
C LEU A 27 -6.40 -1.93 5.40
N LEU A 28 -5.69 -2.65 4.52
CA LEU A 28 -6.10 -2.86 3.12
C LEU A 28 -6.56 -4.31 2.91
N PRO A 29 -7.69 -4.55 2.22
CA PRO A 29 -8.15 -5.91 1.94
C PRO A 29 -7.18 -6.68 1.05
N ILE A 30 -6.65 -7.82 1.54
CA ILE A 30 -5.70 -8.67 0.80
C ILE A 30 -6.30 -9.14 -0.53
N MET A 31 -7.57 -9.53 -0.55
CA MET A 31 -8.26 -10.00 -1.76
C MET A 31 -8.22 -9.00 -2.92
N GLN A 32 -8.16 -7.69 -2.62
CA GLN A 32 -8.08 -6.63 -3.63
C GLN A 32 -6.63 -6.18 -3.89
N ASN A 33 -5.68 -6.56 -3.03
CA ASN A 33 -4.29 -6.09 -3.04
C ASN A 33 -3.29 -7.25 -2.97
N GLN A 34 -3.61 -8.38 -3.61
CA GLN A 34 -2.83 -9.63 -3.51
C GLN A 34 -1.36 -9.44 -3.94
N ALA A 35 -1.12 -8.69 -5.02
CA ALA A 35 0.23 -8.40 -5.50
C ALA A 35 1.03 -7.52 -4.52
N LEU A 36 0.38 -6.55 -3.87
CA LEU A 36 1.02 -5.74 -2.84
C LEU A 36 1.38 -6.59 -1.63
N TYR A 37 0.46 -7.44 -1.17
CA TYR A 37 0.71 -8.39 -0.06
C TYR A 37 1.84 -9.35 -0.38
N ALA A 38 1.97 -9.82 -1.62
CA ALA A 38 3.11 -10.66 -2.03
C ALA A 38 4.46 -9.93 -1.92
N VAL A 39 4.49 -8.59 -2.02
CA VAL A 39 5.70 -7.77 -1.92
C VAL A 39 6.03 -7.39 -0.48
N ILE A 40 5.04 -6.94 0.32
CA ILE A 40 5.27 -6.37 1.66
C ILE A 40 4.75 -7.22 2.82
N GLY A 41 4.02 -8.30 2.56
CA GLY A 41 3.42 -9.16 3.58
C GLY A 41 2.60 -8.39 4.62
N ASN A 42 2.80 -8.74 5.88
CA ASN A 42 2.22 -8.07 7.06
C ASN A 42 3.27 -7.21 7.81
N THR A 43 4.32 -6.73 7.13
CA THR A 43 5.42 -5.98 7.75
C THR A 43 4.95 -4.77 8.56
N TYR A 44 3.85 -4.14 8.17
CA TYR A 44 3.27 -2.98 8.84
C TYR A 44 2.01 -3.29 9.65
N GLY A 45 1.80 -4.56 10.00
CA GLY A 45 0.62 -5.05 10.71
C GLY A 45 -0.47 -5.60 9.79
N GLY A 46 -1.62 -5.92 10.37
CA GLY A 46 -2.69 -6.68 9.72
C GLY A 46 -2.51 -8.19 9.90
N ASN A 47 -3.61 -8.91 10.10
CA ASN A 47 -3.60 -10.37 10.27
C ASN A 47 -3.73 -11.07 8.90
N SER A 48 -3.04 -12.19 8.77
CA SER A 48 -3.13 -13.10 7.61
C SER A 48 -4.12 -14.25 7.81
N THR A 49 -4.92 -14.19 8.89
CA THR A 49 -5.90 -15.21 9.29
C THR A 49 -7.30 -14.64 9.27
#